data_AF-A0A7C9EUC6-F1
#
_entry.id   AF-A0A7C9EUC6-F1
#
_cell.length_a   1.000
_cell.length_b   1.000
_cell.length_c   1.000
_cell.angle_alpha   90.00
_cell.angle_beta   90.00
_cell.angle_gamma   90.00
#
_symmetry.space_group_name_H-M   'P 1'
#
loop_
_entity.id
_entity.type
_entity.pdbx_description
1 polymer ?
#
loop_
_entity_poly.entity_id
_entity_poly.type
_entity_poly.pdbx_seq_one_letter_code
_entity_poly.pdbx_strand_id
1 'polypeptide(L)'
;GVGIDGDAVKMFHDHNVSIKSAKDLSSLANQKLGGVSKQWSLSSLVETLTSKQLLKPKKIRLGNWESNILSKEQLQYAATDAFASWYLYEVLHSFPDLSEHQNKD
;
A
#
# COMPACT_ATOMS: atom_id res chain seq x y z
N GLY A 1 -1.03 2.75 -3.27
CA GLY A 1 -1.45 2.08 -2.03
C GLY A 1 -1.48 0.58 -2.25
N VAL A 2 -1.87 -0.22 -1.26
CA VAL A 2 -2.12 -1.66 -1.45
C VAL A 2 -3.61 -1.92 -1.36
N GLY A 3 -4.21 -2.57 -2.38
CA GLY A 3 -5.65 -2.72 -2.50
C GLY A 3 -6.35 -1.42 -2.93
N ILE A 4 -5.61 -0.50 -3.57
CA ILE A 4 -6.07 0.87 -3.81
C ILE A 4 -7.22 0.95 -4.80
N ASP A 5 -7.36 -0.04 -5.67
CA ASP A 5 -8.47 -0.11 -6.63
C ASP A 5 -9.81 -0.31 -5.89
N GLY A 6 -9.81 -1.10 -4.81
CA GLY A 6 -10.97 -1.25 -3.94
C GLY A 6 -11.34 0.05 -3.24
N ASP A 7 -10.35 0.80 -2.76
CA ASP A 7 -10.56 2.12 -2.17
C ASP A 7 -11.14 3.11 -3.21
N ALA A 8 -10.65 3.10 -4.44
CA ALA A 8 -11.15 3.95 -5.52
C ALA A 8 -12.62 3.65 -5.87
N VAL A 9 -12.99 2.37 -5.94
CA VAL A 9 -14.39 1.95 -6.14
C VAL A 9 -15.28 2.44 -4.99
N LYS A 10 -14.81 2.28 -3.75
CA LYS A 10 -15.56 2.73 -2.57
C LYS A 10 -15.75 4.24 -2.54
N MET A 11 -14.70 5.01 -2.86
CA MET A 11 -14.77 6.48 -2.95
C MET A 11 -15.79 6.95 -4.01
N PHE A 12 -15.89 6.25 -5.13
CA PHE A 12 -16.90 6.56 -6.13
C PHE A 12 -18.31 6.26 -5.63
N HIS A 13 -18.52 5.08 -5.02
CA HIS A 13 -19.83 4.69 -4.52
C HIS A 13 -20.33 5.58 -3.37
N ASP A 14 -19.48 5.85 -2.38
CA ASP A 14 -19.87 6.54 -1.15
C ASP A 14 -19.90 8.07 -1.31
N HIS A 15 -19.10 8.60 -2.23
CA HIS A 15 -18.88 10.05 -2.36
C HIS A 15 -18.96 10.61 -3.79
N ASN A 16 -19.21 9.77 -4.81
CA ASN A 16 -19.19 10.16 -6.23
C ASN A 16 -17.85 10.79 -6.67
N VAL A 17 -16.75 10.37 -6.05
CA VAL A 17 -15.39 10.85 -6.37
C VAL A 17 -14.65 9.80 -7.19
N SER A 18 -14.22 10.18 -8.40
CA SER A 18 -13.44 9.33 -9.29
C SER A 18 -11.93 9.54 -9.10
N ILE A 19 -11.20 8.46 -8.79
CA ILE A 19 -9.74 8.46 -8.70
C ILE A 19 -9.14 7.99 -10.03
N LYS A 20 -8.34 8.84 -10.68
CA LYS A 20 -7.80 8.57 -12.03
C LYS A 20 -6.43 7.90 -12.07
N SER A 21 -5.63 8.01 -11.01
CA SER A 21 -4.22 7.60 -11.02
C SER A 21 -3.85 6.77 -9.79
N ALA A 22 -4.71 5.81 -9.46
CA ALA A 22 -4.42 4.82 -8.43
C ALA A 22 -3.35 3.84 -8.94
N LYS A 23 -2.26 3.70 -8.18
CA LYS A 23 -1.22 2.70 -8.44
C LYS A 23 -1.19 1.68 -7.31
N ASP A 24 -1.47 0.43 -7.65
CA ASP A 24 -1.44 -0.67 -6.70
C ASP A 24 -0.01 -1.22 -6.52
N LEU A 25 0.46 -1.19 -5.27
CA LEU A 25 1.80 -1.63 -4.90
C LEU A 25 1.97 -3.14 -4.95
N SER A 26 0.90 -3.93 -4.84
CA SER A 26 0.95 -5.38 -5.01
C SER A 26 1.34 -5.72 -6.45
N SER A 27 0.70 -5.06 -7.42
CA SER A 27 1.02 -5.20 -8.85
C SER A 27 2.45 -4.74 -9.15
N LEU A 28 2.84 -3.56 -8.65
CA LEU A 28 4.20 -3.05 -8.83
C LEU A 28 5.25 -3.96 -8.20
N ALA A 29 4.99 -4.51 -7.02
CA ALA A 29 5.90 -5.44 -6.35
C ALA A 29 6.08 -6.73 -7.15
N ASN A 30 5.00 -7.30 -7.72
CA ASN A 30 5.10 -8.48 -8.57
C ASN A 30 5.91 -8.21 -9.85
N GLN A 31 5.85 -6.99 -10.40
CA GLN A 31 6.68 -6.59 -11.55
C GLN A 31 8.18 -6.46 -11.19
N LYS A 32 8.50 -5.95 -10.00
CA LYS A 32 9.87 -5.59 -9.60
C LYS A 32 10.63 -6.70 -8.86
N LEU A 33 9.95 -7.48 -8.02
CA LEU A 33 10.58 -8.48 -7.13
C LEU A 33 10.66 -9.87 -7.75
N GLY A 34 9.83 -10.16 -8.75
CA GLY A 34 9.85 -11.43 -9.47
C GLY A 34 9.32 -12.61 -8.65
N GLY A 35 9.50 -13.81 -9.19
CA GLY A 35 8.97 -15.03 -8.60
C GLY A 35 7.46 -15.22 -8.84
N VAL A 36 6.83 -16.05 -8.00
CA VAL A 36 5.39 -16.35 -8.13
C VAL A 36 4.59 -15.13 -7.69
N SER A 37 3.79 -14.60 -8.63
CA SER A 37 2.87 -13.48 -8.36
C SER A 37 1.94 -13.81 -7.19
N LYS A 38 1.80 -12.87 -6.26
CA LYS A 38 0.95 -13.02 -5.08
C LYS A 38 0.26 -11.71 -4.71
N GLN A 39 -0.75 -11.83 -3.86
CA GLN A 39 -1.41 -10.67 -3.28
C GLN A 39 -0.62 -10.18 -2.06
N TRP A 40 0.02 -9.02 -2.23
CA TRP A 40 0.76 -8.38 -1.16
C TRP A 40 -0.17 -7.61 -0.24
N SER A 41 0.10 -7.66 1.06
CA SER A 41 -0.42 -6.70 2.03
C SER A 41 0.61 -5.59 2.27
N LEU A 42 0.16 -4.43 2.76
CA LEU A 42 1.08 -3.35 3.14
C LEU A 42 2.09 -3.82 4.19
N SER A 43 1.64 -4.56 5.21
CA SER A 43 2.52 -5.11 6.25
C SER A 43 3.56 -6.07 5.68
N SER A 44 3.18 -6.98 4.77
CA SER A 44 4.13 -7.91 4.15
C SER A 44 5.15 -7.21 3.27
N LEU A 45 4.79 -6.11 2.61
CA LEU A 45 5.75 -5.33 1.81
C LEU A 45 6.72 -4.57 2.70
N VAL A 46 6.23 -3.93 3.78
CA VAL A 46 7.11 -3.29 4.77
C VAL A 46 8.10 -4.29 5.34
N GLU A 47 7.63 -5.47 5.74
CA GLU A 47 8.49 -6.53 6.27
C GLU A 47 9.52 -7.00 5.24
N THR A 48 9.09 -7.29 4.02
CA THR A 48 9.98 -7.82 2.98
C THR A 48 11.03 -6.80 2.53
N LEU A 49 10.66 -5.53 2.36
CA LEU A 49 11.55 -4.51 1.78
C LEU A 49 12.39 -3.76 2.81
N THR A 50 11.98 -3.76 4.08
CA THR A 50 12.64 -2.94 5.12
C THR A 50 13.06 -3.72 6.36
N SER A 51 12.66 -5.00 6.46
CA SER A 51 12.83 -5.84 7.66
C SER A 51 12.21 -5.21 8.92
N LYS A 52 11.20 -4.35 8.76
CA LYS A 52 10.43 -3.72 9.85
C LYS A 52 9.01 -4.26 9.86
N GLN A 53 8.37 -4.19 11.02
CA GLN A 53 6.95 -4.55 11.15
C GLN A 53 6.08 -3.30 11.22
N LEU A 54 5.02 -3.30 10.43
CA LEU A 54 3.98 -2.28 10.49
C LEU A 54 2.93 -2.70 11.51
N LEU A 55 2.97 -2.08 12.69
CA LEU A 55 2.04 -2.39 13.78
C LEU A 55 0.61 -1.97 13.40
N LYS A 56 -0.31 -2.93 13.45
CA LYS A 56 -1.74 -2.68 13.20
C LYS A 56 -2.62 -3.15 14.36
N PRO A 57 -2.61 -2.44 15.50
CA PRO A 57 -3.43 -2.81 16.65
C PRO A 57 -4.91 -2.88 16.24
N LYS A 58 -5.56 -4.04 16.45
CA LYS A 58 -6.97 -4.26 16.05
C LYS A 58 -7.91 -3.19 16.62
N LYS A 59 -7.69 -2.77 17.87
CA LYS A 59 -8.50 -1.74 18.54
C LYS A 59 -8.47 -0.40 17.83
N ILE A 60 -7.34 -0.02 17.23
CA ILE A 60 -7.20 1.23 16.48
C ILE A 60 -7.71 1.06 15.06
N ARG A 61 -7.29 0.00 14.38
CA ARG A 61 -7.68 -0.27 12.99
C ARG A 61 -9.19 -0.43 12.82
N LEU A 62 -9.86 -1.08 13.76
CA LEU A 62 -11.31 -1.29 13.79
C LEU A 62 -12.02 -0.35 14.78
N GLY A 63 -11.36 0.74 15.19
CA GLY A 63 -11.97 1.77 16.04
C GLY A 63 -13.01 2.61 15.28
N ASN A 64 -13.66 3.53 15.99
CA ASN A 64 -14.61 4.45 15.37
C ASN A 64 -13.88 5.54 14.56
N TRP A 65 -13.80 5.37 13.24
CA TRP A 65 -13.19 6.34 12.33
C TRP A 65 -14.12 7.49 11.92
N GLU A 66 -15.42 7.38 12.24
CA GLU A 66 -16.43 8.43 12.00
C GLU A 66 -16.50 9.44 13.17
N SER A 67 -15.59 9.34 14.15
CA SER A 67 -15.54 10.28 15.27
C SER A 67 -15.13 11.68 14.77
N ASN A 68 -15.84 12.71 15.26
CA ASN A 68 -15.52 14.12 14.96
C ASN A 68 -14.09 14.50 15.39
N ILE A 69 -13.55 13.84 16.41
CA ILE A 69 -12.18 14.02 16.88
C ILE A 69 -11.52 12.64 16.97
N LEU A 70 -10.45 12.44 16.21
CA LEU A 70 -9.68 11.20 16.23
C LEU A 70 -8.66 11.21 17.36
N SER A 71 -8.39 10.03 17.94
CA SER A 71 -7.33 9.89 18.94
C SER A 71 -5.95 10.08 18.32
N LYS A 72 -4.95 10.41 19.14
CA LYS A 72 -3.56 10.49 18.69
C LYS A 72 -3.08 9.16 18.08
N GLU A 73 -3.54 8.02 18.57
CA GLU A 73 -3.17 6.71 18.03
C GLU A 73 -3.84 6.46 16.67
N GLN A 74 -5.08 6.88 16.47
CA GLN A 74 -5.75 6.83 15.17
C GLN A 74 -5.02 7.70 14.14
N LEU A 75 -4.68 8.94 14.50
CA LEU A 75 -3.91 9.84 13.64
C LEU A 75 -2.55 9.24 13.27
N GLN A 76 -1.80 8.74 14.27
CA GLN A 76 -0.52 8.10 14.03
C GLN A 76 -0.65 6.87 13.13
N TYR A 77 -1.67 6.03 13.36
CA TYR A 77 -1.93 4.84 12.54
C TYR A 77 -2.18 5.22 11.07
N ALA A 78 -3.10 6.15 10.82
CA ALA A 78 -3.44 6.60 9.48
C ALA A 78 -2.24 7.25 8.76
N ALA A 79 -1.53 8.14 9.45
CA ALA A 79 -0.33 8.78 8.92
C ALA A 79 0.77 7.77 8.59
N THR A 80 0.97 6.76 9.44
CA THR A 80 1.98 5.72 9.21
C THR A 80 1.61 4.83 8.02
N ASP A 81 0.34 4.43 7.87
CA ASP A 81 -0.12 3.64 6.71
C ASP A 81 0.06 4.42 5.39
N ALA A 82 -0.21 5.73 5.39
CA ALA A 82 0.01 6.61 4.24
C ALA A 82 1.49 6.78 3.91
N PHE A 83 2.32 7.07 4.92
CA PHE A 83 3.78 7.20 4.77
C PHE A 83 4.41 5.90 4.26
N ALA A 84 4.05 4.75 4.84
CA ALA A 84 4.57 3.45 4.42
C ALA A 84 4.22 3.16 2.95
N SER A 85 3.00 3.48 2.53
CA SER A 85 2.57 3.32 1.14
C SER A 85 3.41 4.16 0.17
N TRP A 86 3.66 5.43 0.51
CA TRP A 86 4.53 6.29 -0.30
C TRP A 86 5.98 5.80 -0.31
N TYR A 87 6.56 5.50 0.85
CA TYR A 87 7.94 5.04 0.96
C TYR A 87 8.19 3.74 0.19
N LEU A 88 7.28 2.77 0.27
CA LEU A 88 7.38 1.52 -0.49
C LEU A 88 7.28 1.75 -2.00
N TYR A 89 6.50 2.73 -2.44
CA TYR A 89 6.47 3.13 -3.86
C TYR A 89 7.85 3.59 -4.31
N GLU A 90 8.50 4.50 -3.58
CA GLU A 90 9.83 5.01 -3.90
C GLU A 90 10.86 3.87 -3.96
N VAL A 91 10.84 2.96 -2.98
CA VAL A 91 11.73 1.79 -2.93
C VAL A 91 11.52 0.89 -4.16
N LEU A 92 10.27 0.50 -4.45
CA LEU A 92 9.97 -0.35 -5.61
C LEU A 92 10.29 0.35 -6.93
N HIS A 93 10.07 1.65 -7.03
CA HIS A 93 10.37 2.43 -8.23
C HIS A 93 11.87 2.53 -8.51
N SER A 94 12.71 2.45 -7.46
CA SER A 94 14.16 2.44 -7.59
C SER A 94 14.73 1.12 -8.16
N PHE A 95 13.94 0.04 -8.15
CA PHE A 95 14.38 -1.26 -8.69
C PHE A 95 14.23 -1.30 -10.21
N PRO A 96 15.11 -2.01 -10.93
CA PRO A 96 14.96 -2.23 -12.37
C PRO A 96 13.69 -3.04 -12.67
N ASP A 97 13.15 -2.87 -13.88
CA ASP A 97 12.09 -3.76 -14.37
C ASP A 97 12.68 -5.12 -14.76
N LEU A 98 12.06 -6.21 -14.29
CA LEU A 98 12.54 -7.56 -14.58
C LEU A 98 12.43 -7.93 -16.07
N SER A 99 11.62 -7.21 -16.85
CA SER A 99 11.48 -7.38 -18.29
C SER A 99 12.68 -6.88 -19.11
N GLU A 100 13.62 -6.12 -18.53
CA GLU A 100 14.78 -5.62 -19.28
C GLU A 100 15.94 -6.64 -19.38
N HIS A 101 15.89 -7.75 -18.65
CA HIS A 101 16.97 -8.73 -18.58
C HIS A 101 16.74 -10.02 -19.40
N GLN A 102 15.65 -10.13 -20.17
CA GLN A 102 15.37 -11.33 -20.98
C GLN A 102 15.73 -11.20 -22.48
N ASN A 103 16.35 -10.10 -22.91
CA ASN A 103 16.73 -9.86 -24.31
C ASN A 103 18.24 -9.64 -24.53
N LYS A 104 19.08 -10.22 -23.67
CA LYS A 104 20.53 -10.31 -23.89
C LYS A 104 20.97 -11.72 -23.51
N ASP A 105 20.90 -12.62 -24.47
CA ASP A 105 21.86 -13.71 -24.73
C ASP A 105 21.50 -14.39 -26.07
#